data_AF-A0A930RW65-F1
#
_entry.id   AF-A0A930RW65-F1
#
_cell.length_a   1.000
_cell.length_b   1.000
_cell.length_c   1.000
_cell.angle_alpha   90.00
_cell.angle_beta   90.00
_cell.angle_gamma   90.00
#
_symmetry.space_group_name_H-M   'P 1'
#
loop_
_entity.id
_entity.type
_entity.pdbx_description
1 polymer ?
#
loop_
_entity_poly.entity_id
_entity_poly.type
_entity_poly.pdbx_seq_one_letter_code
_entity_poly.pdbx_strand_id
1 'polypeptide(L)'
;VVILAYFKELQVTSFDPVFAQSSGMNVQFYHYLLMFLLALVSITAMQSVGTVMIVALLITPAATAYLYSNRLKTMLILAATFGSLSSVLGLYIGYTFNIAIGSTIVLTAAALFVVSFIVSPKQRERRKSHE
;
A
#
# COMPACT_ATOMS: atom_id res chain seq x y z
N VAL A 1 -8.63 -11.42 4.43
CA VAL A 1 -10.04 -11.80 4.68
C VAL A 1 -10.76 -10.78 5.57
N VAL A 2 -10.28 -10.52 6.79
CA VAL A 2 -10.90 -9.55 7.73
C VAL A 2 -11.09 -8.16 7.12
N ILE A 3 -10.09 -7.64 6.40
CA ILE A 3 -10.17 -6.33 5.69
C ILE A 3 -11.26 -6.32 4.60
N LEU A 4 -11.49 -7.44 3.92
CA LEU A 4 -12.53 -7.55 2.89
C LEU A 4 -13.93 -7.63 3.51
N ALA A 5 -14.07 -8.34 4.64
CA ALA A 5 -15.33 -8.45 5.38
C ALA A 5 -15.77 -7.09 5.94
N TYR A 6 -14.85 -6.31 6.50
CA TYR A 6 -15.14 -5.02 7.13
C TYR A 6 -14.86 -3.80 6.22
N PHE A 7 -14.77 -4.00 4.90
CA PHE A 7 -14.33 -2.97 3.96
C PHE A 7 -15.20 -1.69 4.01
N LYS A 8 -16.52 -1.84 4.21
CA LYS A 8 -17.44 -0.69 4.29
C LYS A 8 -17.20 0.15 5.56
N GLU A 9 -17.02 -0.51 6.69
CA GLU A 9 -16.88 0.13 8.01
C GLU A 9 -15.50 0.79 8.15
N LEU A 10 -14.45 0.12 7.63
CA LEU A 10 -13.10 0.68 7.52
C LEU A 10 -13.04 1.91 6.61
N GLN A 11 -13.79 1.90 5.51
CA GLN A 11 -13.86 3.04 4.60
C GLN A 11 -14.55 4.25 5.26
N VAL A 12 -15.70 4.04 5.91
CA VAL A 12 -16.47 5.13 6.53
C VAL A 12 -15.70 5.75 7.70
N THR A 13 -15.05 4.92 8.53
CA THR A 13 -14.23 5.39 9.66
C THR A 13 -12.95 6.11 9.22
N SER A 14 -12.37 5.75 8.06
CA SER A 14 -11.14 6.38 7.55
C SER A 14 -11.38 7.71 6.80
N PHE A 15 -12.54 7.87 6.15
CA PHE A 15 -12.87 9.10 5.42
C PHE A 15 -13.66 10.11 6.24
N ASP A 16 -14.52 9.66 7.15
CA ASP A 16 -15.41 10.55 7.89
C ASP A 16 -15.73 10.01 9.30
N PRO A 17 -14.78 10.16 10.26
CA PRO A 17 -14.96 9.67 11.62
C PRO A 17 -16.09 10.37 12.38
N VAL A 18 -16.50 11.56 11.94
CA VAL A 18 -17.62 12.32 12.54
C VAL A 18 -18.96 11.75 12.05
N PHE A 19 -19.08 11.51 10.73
CA PHE A 19 -20.25 10.84 10.16
C PHE A 19 -20.42 9.41 10.70
N ALA A 20 -19.31 8.68 10.87
CA ALA A 20 -19.28 7.34 11.44
C ALA A 20 -19.82 7.29 12.89
N GLN A 21 -19.41 8.25 13.74
CA GLN A 21 -19.91 8.36 15.12
C GLN A 21 -21.41 8.70 15.15
N SER A 22 -21.87 9.60 14.28
CA SER A 22 -23.28 9.97 14.19
C SER A 22 -24.18 8.82 13.67
N SER A 23 -23.62 7.88 12.92
CA SER A 23 -24.30 6.70 12.39
C SER A 23 -24.38 5.52 13.39
N GLY A 24 -23.93 5.70 14.63
CA GLY A 24 -23.95 4.67 15.67
C GLY A 24 -22.82 3.63 15.57
N MET A 25 -21.80 3.85 14.72
CA MET A 25 -20.64 2.97 14.64
C MET A 25 -19.61 3.29 15.72
N ASN A 26 -19.07 2.26 16.36
CA ASN A 26 -17.97 2.41 17.30
C ASN A 26 -16.64 2.63 16.55
N VAL A 27 -16.36 3.88 16.19
CA VAL A 27 -15.15 4.29 15.45
C VAL A 27 -13.86 3.85 16.16
N GLN A 28 -13.84 3.88 17.50
CA GLN A 28 -12.68 3.44 18.27
C GLN A 28 -12.39 1.95 18.07
N PHE A 29 -13.41 1.10 18.05
CA PHE A 29 -13.23 -0.34 17.81
C PHE A 29 -12.56 -0.61 16.46
N TYR A 30 -13.05 0.02 15.38
CA TYR A 30 -12.47 -0.16 14.03
C TYR A 30 -11.06 0.42 13.91
N HIS A 31 -10.79 1.54 14.59
CA HIS A 31 -9.46 2.14 14.61
C HIS A 31 -8.44 1.21 15.30
N TYR A 32 -8.77 0.68 16.48
CA TYR A 32 -7.91 -0.28 17.17
C TYR A 32 -7.82 -1.61 16.43
N LEU A 33 -8.89 -2.07 15.79
CA LEU A 33 -8.86 -3.26 14.94
C LEU A 33 -7.89 -3.08 13.77
N LEU A 34 -7.90 -1.93 13.09
CA LEU A 34 -6.94 -1.61 12.04
C LEU A 34 -5.50 -1.55 12.56
N MET A 35 -5.26 -0.84 13.67
CA MET A 35 -3.93 -0.76 14.27
C MET A 35 -3.41 -2.15 14.65
N PHE A 36 -4.27 -3.00 15.22
CA PHE A 36 -3.93 -4.36 15.61
C PHE A 36 -3.61 -5.23 14.39
N LEU A 37 -4.44 -5.20 13.35
CA LEU A 37 -4.19 -5.91 12.10
C LEU A 37 -2.90 -5.45 11.44
N LEU A 38 -2.66 -4.14 11.37
CA LEU A 38 -1.45 -3.56 10.80
C LEU A 38 -0.20 -3.99 11.58
N ALA A 39 -0.27 -3.95 12.92
CA ALA A 39 0.82 -4.38 13.79
C ALA A 39 1.13 -5.87 13.61
N LEU A 40 0.10 -6.73 13.60
CA LEU A 40 0.26 -8.16 13.36
C LEU A 40 0.93 -8.43 12.01
N VAL A 41 0.44 -7.81 10.94
CA VAL A 41 1.01 -7.96 9.60
C VAL A 41 2.45 -7.46 9.55
N SER A 42 2.74 -6.32 10.15
CA SER A 42 4.09 -5.74 10.15
C SER A 42 5.08 -6.61 10.92
N ILE A 43 4.72 -7.11 12.11
CA ILE A 43 5.60 -7.93 12.94
C ILE A 43 5.88 -9.28 12.28
N THR A 44 4.83 -9.94 11.79
CA THR A 44 4.97 -11.25 11.12
C THR A 44 5.80 -11.16 9.84
N ALA A 45 5.61 -10.12 9.04
CA ALA A 45 6.45 -9.89 7.87
C ALA A 45 7.92 -9.60 8.27
N MET A 46 8.15 -8.84 9.36
CA MET A 46 9.48 -8.36 9.76
C MET A 46 10.43 -9.48 10.09
N GLN A 47 9.89 -10.52 10.71
CA GLN A 47 10.65 -11.73 11.02
C GLN A 47 11.09 -12.49 9.75
N SER A 48 10.32 -12.42 8.67
CA SER A 48 10.63 -13.17 7.44
C SER A 48 11.65 -12.48 6.55
N VAL A 49 11.63 -11.14 6.46
CA VAL A 49 12.41 -10.45 5.41
C VAL A 49 13.17 -9.20 5.88
N GLY A 50 12.93 -8.75 7.11
CA GLY A 50 13.62 -7.60 7.71
C GLY A 50 12.83 -6.28 7.65
N THR A 51 13.12 -5.41 8.61
CA THR A 51 12.35 -4.19 8.89
C THR A 51 12.36 -3.19 7.72
N VAL A 52 13.53 -2.98 7.11
CA VAL A 52 13.70 -1.97 6.05
C VAL A 52 12.87 -2.32 4.81
N MET A 53 12.87 -3.59 4.41
CA MET A 53 12.14 -4.04 3.22
C MET A 53 10.62 -3.92 3.40
N ILE A 54 10.11 -4.13 4.61
CA ILE A 54 8.67 -3.98 4.89
C ILE A 54 8.22 -2.55 4.80
N VAL A 55 8.97 -1.63 5.40
CA VAL A 55 8.61 -0.22 5.33
C VAL A 55 8.58 0.23 3.87
N ALA A 56 9.54 -0.22 3.07
CA ALA A 56 9.54 0.03 1.63
C ALA A 56 8.30 -0.57 0.92
N LEU A 57 7.94 -1.84 1.18
CA LEU A 57 6.79 -2.49 0.55
C LEU A 57 5.43 -2.04 1.09
N LEU A 58 5.35 -1.44 2.27
CA LEU A 58 4.14 -0.83 2.79
C LEU A 58 3.90 0.55 2.16
N ILE A 59 4.97 1.34 1.99
CA ILE A 59 4.86 2.72 1.51
C ILE A 59 4.81 2.79 -0.03
N THR A 60 5.70 2.07 -0.71
CA THR A 60 5.93 2.23 -2.15
C THR A 60 4.70 1.88 -3.01
N PRO A 61 4.12 0.68 -2.93
CA PRO A 61 2.95 0.34 -3.75
C PRO A 61 1.69 1.14 -3.34
N ALA A 62 1.58 1.54 -2.07
CA ALA A 62 0.51 2.44 -1.63
C ALA A 62 0.65 3.82 -2.28
N ALA A 63 1.87 4.38 -2.31
CA ALA A 63 2.16 5.63 -3.00
C ALA A 63 1.91 5.50 -4.51
N THR A 64 2.38 4.42 -5.14
CA THR A 64 2.13 4.10 -6.56
C THR A 64 0.64 4.05 -6.88
N ALA A 65 -0.17 3.41 -6.03
CA ALA A 65 -1.61 3.30 -6.24
C ALA A 65 -2.33 4.63 -6.03
N TYR A 66 -1.86 5.45 -5.09
CA TYR A 66 -2.39 6.80 -4.84
C TYR A 66 -2.20 7.74 -6.04
N LEU A 67 -1.09 7.57 -6.76
CA LEU A 67 -0.82 8.27 -8.02
C LEU A 67 -1.86 7.95 -9.11
N TYR A 68 -2.39 6.73 -9.16
CA TYR A 68 -3.33 6.29 -10.21
C TYR A 68 -4.82 6.48 -9.88
N SER A 69 -5.25 6.48 -8.61
CA SER A 69 -6.68 6.54 -8.28
C SER A 69 -6.99 7.30 -6.99
N ASN A 70 -8.22 7.84 -6.89
CA ASN A 70 -8.78 8.47 -5.68
C ASN A 70 -9.80 7.57 -4.96
N ARG A 71 -10.16 6.40 -5.51
CA ARG A 71 -11.10 5.47 -4.85
C ARG A 71 -10.33 4.44 -4.05
N LEU A 72 -10.64 4.34 -2.75
CA LEU A 72 -9.96 3.43 -1.80
C LEU A 72 -9.99 1.96 -2.25
N LYS A 73 -11.11 1.49 -2.83
CA LYS A 73 -11.21 0.14 -3.42
C LYS A 73 -10.18 -0.08 -4.53
N THR A 74 -10.11 0.85 -5.46
CA THR A 74 -9.18 0.79 -6.60
C THR A 74 -7.74 0.93 -6.12
N MET A 75 -7.47 1.81 -5.16
CA MET A 75 -6.15 1.98 -4.56
C MET A 75 -5.65 0.71 -3.86
N LEU A 76 -6.52 0.02 -3.12
CA LEU A 76 -6.15 -1.21 -2.41
C LEU A 76 -5.85 -2.36 -3.37
N ILE A 77 -6.61 -2.47 -4.47
CA ILE A 77 -6.35 -3.45 -5.54
C ILE A 77 -5.03 -3.12 -6.26
N LEU A 78 -4.82 -1.86 -6.66
CA LEU A 78 -3.59 -1.45 -7.35
C LEU A 78 -2.35 -1.64 -6.45
N ALA A 79 -2.44 -1.27 -5.17
CA ALA A 79 -1.31 -1.44 -4.25
C ALA A 79 -0.98 -2.93 -4.09
N ALA A 80 -1.99 -3.79 -3.96
CA ALA A 80 -1.79 -5.23 -3.87
C ALA A 80 -1.14 -5.82 -5.14
N THR A 81 -1.57 -5.38 -6.33
CA THR A 81 -0.98 -5.86 -7.60
C THR A 81 0.44 -5.36 -7.80
N PHE A 82 0.72 -4.07 -7.57
CA PHE A 82 2.09 -3.54 -7.69
C PHE A 82 3.03 -4.15 -6.64
N GLY A 83 2.56 -4.34 -5.41
CA GLY A 83 3.32 -4.98 -4.35
C GLY A 83 3.70 -6.40 -4.71
N SER A 84 2.74 -7.22 -5.13
CA SER A 84 2.99 -8.62 -5.51
C SER A 84 3.90 -8.73 -6.74
N LEU A 85 3.69 -7.91 -7.77
CA LEU A 85 4.57 -7.85 -8.95
C LEU A 85 6.00 -7.48 -8.57
N SER A 86 6.19 -6.46 -7.72
CA SER A 86 7.55 -6.04 -7.31
C SER A 86 8.27 -7.13 -6.52
N SER A 87 7.56 -7.84 -5.65
CA SER A 87 8.13 -8.92 -4.85
C SER A 87 8.52 -10.12 -5.70
N VAL A 88 7.67 -10.52 -6.66
CA VAL A 88 7.94 -11.64 -7.57
C VAL A 88 9.13 -11.32 -8.49
N LEU A 89 9.14 -10.13 -9.09
CA LEU A 89 10.24 -9.68 -9.96
C LEU A 89 11.55 -9.54 -9.16
N GLY A 90 11.49 -8.94 -7.96
CA GLY A 90 12.66 -8.78 -7.10
C GLY A 90 13.24 -10.10 -6.58
N LEU A 91 12.38 -11.10 -6.34
CA LEU A 91 12.80 -12.47 -6.03
C LEU A 91 13.47 -13.14 -7.21
N TYR A 92 12.88 -13.03 -8.42
CA TYR A 92 13.44 -13.64 -9.63
C TYR A 92 14.83 -13.08 -9.98
N ILE A 93 15.00 -11.76 -9.87
CA ILE A 93 16.28 -11.08 -10.09
C ILE A 93 17.28 -11.47 -8.97
N GLY A 94 16.84 -11.45 -7.70
CA GLY A 94 17.70 -11.82 -6.57
C GLY A 94 18.23 -13.25 -6.68
N TYR A 95 17.39 -14.18 -7.15
CA TYR A 95 17.77 -15.58 -7.35
C TYR A 95 18.76 -15.75 -8.51
N THR A 96 18.53 -15.05 -9.62
CA THR A 96 19.39 -15.13 -10.82
C THR A 96 20.78 -14.56 -10.57
N PHE A 97 20.88 -13.43 -9.87
CA PHE A 97 22.15 -12.73 -9.63
C PHE A 97 22.82 -13.11 -8.31
N ASN A 98 22.23 -13.99 -7.50
CA ASN A 98 22.73 -14.40 -6.17
C ASN A 98 22.97 -13.21 -5.21
N ILE A 99 22.15 -12.16 -5.32
CA ILE A 99 22.25 -10.94 -4.50
C ILE A 99 21.27 -11.04 -3.31
N ALA A 100 21.51 -10.28 -2.25
CA ALA A 100 20.59 -10.15 -1.11
C ALA A 100 19.15 -9.80 -1.56
N ILE A 101 18.24 -10.77 -1.37
CA ILE A 101 16.84 -10.73 -1.84
C ILE A 101 16.09 -9.49 -1.33
N GLY A 102 16.32 -9.11 -0.07
CA GLY A 102 15.68 -7.92 0.49
C GLY A 102 16.05 -6.63 -0.26
N SER A 103 17.29 -6.51 -0.71
CA SER A 103 17.76 -5.32 -1.45
C SER A 103 17.21 -5.29 -2.87
N THR A 104 17.20 -6.44 -3.57
CA THR A 104 16.66 -6.51 -4.94
C THR A 104 15.16 -6.26 -4.99
N ILE A 105 14.40 -6.70 -3.98
CA ILE A 105 12.96 -6.39 -3.88
C ILE A 105 12.74 -4.89 -3.72
N VAL A 106 13.48 -4.23 -2.81
CA VAL A 106 13.36 -2.76 -2.62
C VAL A 106 13.76 -2.01 -3.88
N LEU A 107 14.85 -2.41 -4.54
CA LEU A 107 15.30 -1.78 -5.78
C LEU A 107 14.26 -1.91 -6.89
N THR A 108 13.65 -3.09 -7.02
CA THR A 108 12.62 -3.38 -8.03
C THR A 108 11.34 -2.60 -7.74
N ALA A 109 10.90 -2.55 -6.47
CA ALA A 109 9.75 -1.76 -6.05
C ALA A 109 9.98 -0.25 -6.29
N ALA A 110 11.18 0.26 -5.99
CA ALA A 110 11.56 1.63 -6.26
C ALA A 110 11.60 1.93 -7.77
N ALA A 111 12.16 1.03 -8.59
CA ALA A 111 12.16 1.17 -10.04
C ALA A 111 10.73 1.19 -10.60
N LEU A 112 9.86 0.29 -10.14
CA LEU A 112 8.44 0.29 -10.51
C LEU A 112 7.72 1.55 -10.06
N PHE A 113 8.03 2.09 -8.88
CA PHE A 113 7.51 3.38 -8.43
C PHE A 113 7.97 4.53 -9.31
N VAL A 114 9.25 4.59 -9.68
CA VAL A 114 9.78 5.64 -10.57
C VAL A 114 9.15 5.56 -11.96
N VAL A 115 9.05 4.36 -12.54
CA VAL A 115 8.37 4.13 -13.83
C VAL A 115 6.91 4.54 -13.72
N SER A 116 6.22 4.10 -12.68
CA SER A 116 4.82 4.46 -12.47
C SER A 116 4.65 5.95 -12.21
N PHE A 117 5.57 6.62 -11.52
CA PHE A 117 5.57 8.06 -11.29
C PHE A 117 5.70 8.84 -12.61
N ILE A 118 6.58 8.39 -13.52
CA ILE A 118 6.74 9.00 -14.84
C ILE A 118 5.50 8.77 -15.72
N VAL A 119 4.92 7.57 -15.67
CA VAL A 119 3.76 7.19 -16.49
C VAL A 119 2.45 7.73 -15.89
N SER A 120 2.39 7.99 -14.58
CA SER A 120 1.13 8.30 -13.92
C SER A 120 0.56 9.64 -14.39
N PRO A 121 -0.62 9.63 -15.04
CA PRO A 121 -1.18 10.82 -15.69
C PRO A 121 -1.67 11.89 -14.70
N LYS A 122 -1.79 11.57 -13.41
CA LYS A 122 -2.43 12.46 -12.42
C LYS A 122 -1.56 13.65 -12.01
N GLN A 123 -0.25 13.58 -12.20
CA GLN A 123 0.64 14.74 -12.07
C GLN A 123 0.61 15.63 -13.33
N ARG A 124 0.20 15.08 -14.48
CA ARG A 124 0.05 15.83 -15.73
C ARG A 124 -1.17 16.78 -15.69
N GLU A 125 -2.20 16.45 -14.91
CA GLU A 125 -3.40 17.28 -14.80
C GLU A 125 -3.27 18.42 -13.79
N ARG A 126 -2.60 18.22 -12.64
CA ARG A 126 -2.32 19.32 -11.69
C ARG A 126 -1.33 20.35 -12.22
N ARG A 127 -0.50 20.00 -13.20
CA ARG A 127 0.42 20.94 -13.86
C ARG A 127 -0.27 21.86 -14.87
N LYS A 128 -1.46 21.50 -15.35
CA LYS A 128 -2.27 22.34 -16.28
C LYS A 128 -3.17 23.36 -15.60
N SER A 129 -3.31 23.32 -14.27
CA SER A 129 -4.11 24.31 -13.53
C SER A 129 -3.28 25.51 -13.03
N HIS A 130 -1.97 25.51 -13.30
CA HIS A 130 -1.05 26.59 -12.93
C HIS A 130 -0.39 27.25 -14.16
N GLU A 131 -0.87 26.97 -15.38
CA GLU A 131 -0.59 27.76 -16.60
C GLU A 131 -1.83 28.53 -17.02
#